data_AF-A0A842S1I0-F1
#
_entry.id   AF-A0A842S1I0-F1
#
_cell.length_a   1.000
_cell.length_b   1.000
_cell.length_c   1.000
_cell.angle_alpha   90.00
_cell.angle_beta   90.00
_cell.angle_gamma   90.00
#
_symmetry.space_group_name_H-M   'P 1'
#
loop_
_entity.id
_entity.type
_entity.pdbx_description
1 polymer ?
#
loop_
_entity_poly.entity_id
_entity_poly.type
_entity_poly.pdbx_seq_one_letter_code
_entity_poly.pdbx_strand_id
1 'polypeptide(L)'
;MNGKKKFYLLLGIYQVFLFLVVLFSVDGLTSFVAAQTPSSYDYFNSSTTAVLAISAAISVSATVLGSAISIKTVGTAAISALSEREETFFRAFLVVALCEALAIYGLIVAILLWTKIPSPP
;
A
#
# COMPACT_ATOMS: atom_id res chain seq x y z
N MET A 1 -27.85 -18.00 16.09
CA MET A 1 -26.52 -18.25 16.71
C MET A 1 -26.28 -17.21 17.80
N ASN A 2 -26.14 -17.65 19.05
CA ASN A 2 -26.06 -16.78 20.23
C ASN A 2 -24.86 -15.82 20.12
N GLY A 3 -25.02 -14.56 20.52
CA GLY A 3 -24.03 -13.49 20.32
C GLY A 3 -22.62 -13.84 20.82
N LYS A 4 -22.53 -14.62 21.91
CA LYS A 4 -21.25 -15.12 22.44
C LYS A 4 -20.52 -16.05 21.45
N LYS A 5 -21.24 -16.94 20.75
CA LYS A 5 -20.65 -17.84 19.74
C LYS A 5 -20.22 -17.08 18.48
N LYS A 6 -20.96 -16.04 18.08
CA LYS A 6 -20.58 -15.15 16.96
C LYS A 6 -19.29 -14.38 17.27
N PHE A 7 -19.15 -13.88 18.50
CA PHE A 7 -17.95 -13.15 18.93
C PHE A 7 -16.70 -14.03 18.90
N TYR A 8 -16.75 -15.23 19.49
CA TYR A 8 -15.60 -16.16 19.45
C TYR A 8 -15.28 -16.64 18.02
N LEU A 9 -16.28 -16.77 17.15
CA LEU A 9 -16.08 -17.13 15.75
C LEU A 9 -15.43 -15.98 14.94
N LEU A 10 -15.84 -14.73 15.16
CA LEU A 10 -15.17 -13.57 14.56
C LEU A 10 -13.72 -13.43 15.05
N LEU A 11 -13.48 -13.63 16.36
CA LEU A 11 -12.14 -13.59 16.93
C LEU A 11 -11.25 -14.68 16.33
N GLY A 12 -11.80 -15.89 16.14
CA GLY A 12 -11.10 -16.99 15.48
C GLY A 12 -10.76 -16.69 14.02
N ILE A 13 -11.70 -16.13 13.24
CA ILE A 13 -11.47 -15.71 11.85
C ILE A 13 -10.41 -14.61 11.77
N TYR A 14 -10.47 -13.62 12.66
CA TYR A 14 -9.47 -12.54 12.73
C TYR A 14 -8.07 -13.07 13.07
N GLN A 15 -7.97 -14.02 14.00
CA GLN A 15 -6.70 -14.64 14.36
C GLN A 15 -6.11 -15.48 13.22
N VAL A 16 -6.95 -16.20 12.48
CA VAL A 16 -6.53 -16.96 11.29
C VAL A 16 -6.07 -16.02 10.17
N PHE A 17 -6.79 -14.91 9.95
CA PHE A 17 -6.39 -13.88 8.99
C PHE A 17 -5.02 -13.28 9.33
N LEU A 18 -4.78 -12.92 10.61
CA LEU A 18 -3.47 -12.44 11.03
C LEU A 18 -2.37 -13.49 10.86
N PHE A 19 -2.65 -14.75 11.18
CA PHE A 19 -1.68 -15.83 11.01
C PHE A 19 -1.31 -16.04 9.52
N LEU A 20 -2.30 -15.96 8.63
CA LEU A 20 -2.09 -16.05 7.19
C LEU A 20 -1.29 -14.86 6.64
N VAL A 21 -1.60 -13.64 7.10
CA VAL A 21 -0.84 -12.43 6.77
C VAL A 21 0.61 -12.55 7.24
N VAL A 22 0.85 -13.05 8.45
CA VAL A 22 2.21 -13.24 8.97
C VAL A 22 2.98 -14.30 8.18
N LEU A 23 2.37 -15.44 7.83
CA LEU A 23 3.04 -16.45 7.01
C LEU A 23 3.40 -15.92 5.61
N PHE A 24 2.45 -15.27 4.93
CA PHE A 24 2.70 -14.68 3.62
C PHE A 24 3.70 -13.52 3.68
N SER A 25 3.70 -12.78 4.80
CA SER A 25 4.65 -11.70 5.04
C SER A 25 6.03 -12.22 5.43
N VAL A 26 6.19 -13.35 6.12
CA VAL A 26 7.49 -13.89 6.50
C VAL A 26 8.20 -14.46 5.27
N ASP A 27 7.53 -15.31 4.48
CA ASP A 27 8.11 -15.85 3.23
C ASP A 27 8.36 -14.75 2.18
N GLY A 28 7.47 -13.75 2.14
CA GLY A 28 7.66 -12.53 1.37
C GLY A 28 8.88 -11.74 1.86
N LEU A 29 8.95 -11.43 3.16
CA LEU A 29 9.99 -10.60 3.78
C LEU A 29 11.36 -11.27 3.74
N THR A 30 11.47 -12.59 3.89
CA THR A 30 12.74 -13.32 3.72
C THR A 30 13.23 -13.28 2.28
N SER A 31 12.31 -13.28 1.29
CA SER A 31 12.64 -13.10 -0.13
C SER A 31 13.04 -11.65 -0.45
N PHE A 32 12.37 -10.66 0.17
CA PHE A 32 12.76 -9.25 0.08
C PHE A 32 14.11 -8.98 0.75
N VAL A 33 14.40 -9.58 1.90
CA VAL A 33 15.68 -9.46 2.62
C VAL A 33 16.81 -10.17 1.87
N ALA A 34 16.58 -11.36 1.30
CA ALA A 34 17.58 -12.02 0.45
C ALA A 34 17.84 -11.20 -0.83
N ALA A 35 16.80 -10.61 -1.43
CA ALA A 35 16.95 -9.67 -2.54
C ALA A 35 17.60 -8.34 -2.16
N GLN A 36 17.75 -8.03 -0.86
CA GLN A 36 18.50 -6.87 -0.33
C GLN A 36 19.96 -7.20 0.03
N THR A 37 20.38 -8.47 -0.02
CA THR A 37 21.79 -8.83 0.23
C THR A 37 22.64 -8.50 -1.02
N PRO A 38 23.65 -7.62 -0.89
CA PRO A 38 24.36 -7.08 -2.04
C PRO A 38 25.36 -8.10 -2.56
N SER A 39 24.95 -8.88 -3.55
CA SER A 39 25.87 -9.59 -4.44
C SER A 39 25.80 -8.94 -5.82
N SER A 40 26.36 -7.72 -5.93
CA SER A 40 26.59 -6.99 -7.19
C SER A 40 25.45 -7.12 -8.21
N TYR A 41 24.42 -6.27 -8.10
CA TYR A 41 23.36 -6.20 -9.10
C TYR A 41 23.95 -5.79 -10.44
N ASP A 42 24.00 -6.75 -11.37
CA ASP A 42 24.30 -6.46 -12.76
C ASP A 42 23.05 -5.80 -13.37
N TYR A 43 23.01 -4.47 -13.26
CA TYR A 43 21.90 -3.66 -13.78
C TYR A 43 21.76 -3.82 -15.30
N PHE A 44 22.83 -4.21 -16.02
CA PHE A 44 22.80 -4.47 -17.46
C PHE A 44 22.12 -5.80 -17.84
N ASN A 45 21.75 -6.63 -16.87
CA ASN A 45 21.02 -7.86 -17.14
C ASN A 45 19.54 -7.55 -17.48
N SER A 46 19.07 -8.00 -18.65
CA SER A 46 17.70 -7.76 -19.12
C SER A 46 16.62 -8.26 -18.15
N SER A 47 16.88 -9.34 -17.41
CA SER A 47 15.95 -9.88 -16.43
C SER A 47 15.81 -8.97 -15.20
N THR A 48 16.92 -8.37 -14.72
CA THR A 48 16.91 -7.43 -13.59
C THR A 48 16.10 -6.17 -13.94
N THR A 49 16.30 -5.61 -15.14
CA THR A 49 15.55 -4.44 -15.60
C THR A 49 14.05 -4.71 -15.72
N ALA A 50 13.66 -5.90 -16.22
CA ALA A 50 12.25 -6.29 -16.30
C ALA A 50 11.60 -6.40 -14.91
N VAL A 51 12.29 -6.97 -13.92
CA VAL A 51 11.79 -7.08 -12.54
C VAL A 51 11.68 -5.70 -11.88
N LEU A 52 12.64 -4.80 -12.11
CA LEU A 52 12.57 -3.42 -11.62
C LEU A 52 11.38 -2.65 -12.22
N ALA A 53 11.11 -2.81 -13.52
CA ALA A 53 9.97 -2.17 -14.16
C ALA A 53 8.62 -2.71 -13.65
N ILE A 54 8.49 -4.03 -13.49
CA ILE A 54 7.28 -4.67 -12.97
C ILE A 54 7.04 -4.28 -11.51
N SER A 55 8.08 -4.28 -10.68
CA SER A 55 7.96 -3.87 -9.27
C SER A 55 7.57 -2.40 -9.13
N ALA A 56 8.10 -1.50 -9.98
CA ALA A 56 7.67 -0.10 -10.03
C ALA A 56 6.18 0.03 -10.39
N ALA A 57 5.69 -0.72 -11.38
CA ALA A 57 4.27 -0.71 -11.77
C ALA A 57 3.35 -1.25 -10.66
N ILE A 58 3.75 -2.32 -9.98
CA ILE A 58 2.99 -2.90 -8.86
C ILE A 58 2.95 -1.93 -7.67
N SER A 59 4.07 -1.26 -7.36
CA SER A 59 4.14 -0.27 -6.28
C SER A 59 3.08 0.83 -6.44
N VAL A 60 3.01 1.46 -7.61
CA VAL A 60 2.03 2.54 -7.86
C VAL A 60 0.60 2.00 -7.87
N SER A 61 0.35 0.92 -8.60
CA SER A 61 -1.02 0.41 -8.76
C SER A 61 -1.64 -0.04 -7.43
N ALA A 62 -0.89 -0.76 -6.59
CA ALA A 62 -1.40 -1.23 -5.31
C ALA A 62 -1.70 -0.07 -4.34
N THR A 63 -0.83 0.94 -4.24
CA THR A 63 -1.05 2.07 -3.33
C THR A 63 -2.15 3.00 -3.82
N VAL A 64 -2.24 3.25 -5.13
CA VAL A 64 -3.31 4.09 -5.71
C VAL A 64 -4.67 3.43 -5.50
N LEU A 65 -4.79 2.11 -5.67
CA LEU A 65 -6.03 1.39 -5.37
C LEU A 65 -6.41 1.49 -3.89
N GLY A 66 -5.45 1.32 -2.98
CA GLY A 66 -5.68 1.50 -1.54
C GLY A 66 -6.15 2.91 -1.19
N SER A 67 -5.43 3.92 -1.72
CA SER A 67 -5.77 5.34 -1.55
C SER A 67 -7.16 5.67 -2.09
N ALA A 68 -7.54 5.16 -3.26
CA ALA A 68 -8.85 5.40 -3.85
C ALA A 68 -9.99 4.87 -2.97
N ILE A 69 -9.82 3.70 -2.35
CA ILE A 69 -10.81 3.12 -1.43
C ILE A 69 -10.93 3.98 -0.16
N SER A 70 -9.82 4.48 0.38
CA SER A 70 -9.81 5.40 1.52
C SER A 70 -10.49 6.74 1.19
N ILE A 71 -10.18 7.33 0.04
CA ILE A 71 -10.78 8.61 -0.39
C ILE A 71 -12.28 8.47 -0.64
N LYS A 72 -12.75 7.33 -1.17
CA LYS A 72 -14.19 7.10 -1.38
C LYS A 72 -14.99 7.23 -0.07
N THR A 73 -14.50 6.67 1.02
CA THR A 73 -15.21 6.67 2.30
C THR A 73 -15.00 7.97 3.06
N VAL A 74 -13.76 8.45 3.13
CA VAL A 74 -13.40 9.68 3.86
C VAL A 74 -13.95 10.91 3.13
N GLY A 75 -13.88 10.96 1.81
CA GLY A 75 -14.35 12.08 1.01
C GLY A 75 -15.86 12.29 1.09
N THR A 76 -16.65 11.21 1.09
CA THR A 76 -18.11 11.31 1.24
C THR A 76 -18.49 11.78 2.65
N ALA A 77 -17.81 11.29 3.69
CA ALA A 77 -17.98 11.77 5.06
C ALA A 77 -17.56 13.25 5.22
N ALA A 78 -16.46 13.65 4.58
CA ALA A 78 -15.96 15.03 4.61
C ALA A 78 -16.98 16.01 3.99
N ILE A 79 -17.54 15.69 2.82
CA ILE A 79 -18.55 16.53 2.15
C ILE A 79 -19.84 16.60 3.00
N SER A 80 -20.27 15.49 3.59
CA SER A 80 -21.44 15.47 4.48
C SER A 80 -21.25 16.35 5.72
N ALA A 81 -20.08 16.28 6.36
CA ALA A 81 -19.76 17.12 7.52
C ALA A 81 -19.65 18.60 7.13
N LEU A 82 -19.14 18.89 5.93
CA LEU A 82 -19.04 20.25 5.41
C LEU A 82 -20.41 20.88 5.16
N SER A 83 -21.40 20.07 4.76
CA SER A 83 -22.79 20.53 4.58
C SER A 83 -23.46 20.98 5.88
N GLU A 84 -23.04 20.46 7.03
CA GLU A 84 -23.59 20.86 8.34
C GLU A 84 -22.77 21.96 9.01
N ARG A 85 -21.43 21.91 8.88
CA ARG A 85 -20.51 22.82 9.54
C ARG A 85 -19.35 23.18 8.62
N GLU A 86 -19.51 24.29 7.91
CA GLU A 86 -18.52 24.88 7.01
C GLU A 86 -17.19 25.23 7.69
N GLU A 87 -17.19 25.53 9.00
CA GLU A 87 -15.96 25.75 9.79
C GLU A 87 -15.04 24.50 9.83
N THR A 88 -15.60 23.30 9.59
CA THR A 88 -14.83 22.04 9.59
C THR A 88 -14.05 21.81 8.29
N PHE A 89 -14.18 22.69 7.28
CA PHE A 89 -13.58 22.55 5.96
C PHE A 89 -12.11 22.15 5.99
N PHE A 90 -11.26 22.90 6.71
CA PHE A 90 -9.82 22.63 6.70
C PHE A 90 -9.48 21.30 7.35
N ARG A 91 -10.19 20.92 8.42
CA ARG A 91 -9.99 19.63 9.09
C ARG A 91 -10.39 18.47 8.17
N ALA A 92 -11.53 18.60 7.50
CA ALA A 92 -12.02 17.60 6.56
C ALA A 92 -11.08 17.46 5.34
N PHE A 93 -10.62 18.58 4.79
CA PHE A 93 -9.66 18.61 3.68
C PHE A 93 -8.32 17.95 4.07
N LEU A 94 -7.82 18.23 5.28
CA LEU A 94 -6.56 17.65 5.76
C LEU A 94 -6.63 16.12 5.84
N VAL A 95 -7.75 15.56 6.32
CA VAL A 95 -7.92 14.09 6.41
C VAL A 95 -7.99 13.45 5.01
N VAL A 96 -8.62 14.12 4.03
CA VAL A 96 -8.62 13.65 2.63
C VAL A 96 -7.20 13.72 2.04
N ALA A 97 -6.45 14.79 2.28
CA ALA A 97 -5.07 14.93 1.82
C ALA A 97 -4.14 13.86 2.43
N LEU A 98 -4.36 13.46 3.68
CA LEU A 98 -3.64 12.33 4.29
C LEU A 98 -3.94 10.99 3.58
N CYS A 99 -5.16 10.79 3.08
CA CYS A 99 -5.48 9.62 2.27
C CYS A 99 -4.69 9.64 0.96
N GLU A 100 -4.61 10.79 0.30
CA GLU A 100 -3.89 10.95 -0.97
C GLU A 100 -2.37 10.81 -0.83
N ALA A 101 -1.80 11.20 0.31
CA ALA A 101 -0.38 11.00 0.61
C ALA A 101 0.03 9.52 0.51
N LEU A 102 -0.89 8.57 0.75
CA LEU A 102 -0.63 7.13 0.57
C LEU A 102 -0.31 6.77 -0.89
N ALA A 103 -1.02 7.36 -1.86
CA ALA A 103 -0.73 7.17 -3.28
C ALA A 103 0.64 7.77 -3.64
N ILE A 104 0.94 8.95 -3.12
CA ILE A 104 2.22 9.63 -3.36
C ILE A 104 3.41 8.82 -2.85
N TYR A 105 3.29 8.13 -1.70
CA TYR A 105 4.37 7.26 -1.24
C TYR A 105 4.67 6.11 -2.20
N GLY A 106 3.65 5.46 -2.77
CA GLY A 106 3.88 4.41 -3.78
C GLY A 106 4.44 4.95 -5.09
N LEU A 107 4.08 6.18 -5.47
CA LEU A 107 4.69 6.89 -6.60
C LEU A 107 6.18 7.21 -6.35
N ILE A 108 6.53 7.71 -5.17
CA ILE A 108 7.92 7.99 -4.79
C ILE A 108 8.76 6.72 -4.88
N VAL A 109 8.27 5.60 -4.33
CA VAL A 109 8.98 4.31 -4.41
C VAL A 109 9.16 3.86 -5.86
N ALA A 110 8.14 4.01 -6.71
CA ALA A 110 8.25 3.66 -8.12
C ALA A 110 9.26 4.54 -8.87
N ILE A 111 9.34 5.84 -8.56
CA ILE A 111 10.37 6.74 -9.12
C ILE A 111 11.75 6.30 -8.66
N LEU A 112 11.92 5.95 -7.38
CA LEU A 112 13.21 5.46 -6.86
C LEU A 112 13.65 4.19 -7.59
N LEU A 113 12.73 3.25 -7.86
CA LEU A 113 13.02 2.06 -8.65
C LEU A 113 13.36 2.40 -10.11
N TRP A 114 12.65 3.35 -10.72
CA TRP A 114 12.93 3.83 -12.08
C TRP A 114 14.35 4.39 -12.21
N THR A 115 14.80 5.20 -11.24
CA THR A 115 16.16 5.78 -11.28
C THR A 115 17.28 4.74 -11.20
N LYS A 116 16.96 3.49 -10.85
CA LYS A 116 17.92 2.38 -10.81
C LYS A 116 17.97 1.58 -12.10
N ILE A 117 17.07 1.84 -13.06
CA ILE A 117 17.12 1.20 -14.38
C ILE A 117 18.25 1.86 -15.19
N PRO A 118 19.26 1.10 -15.64
CA PRO A 118 20.34 1.69 -16.42
C PRO A 118 19.85 2.07 -17.82
N SER A 119 20.20 3.28 -18.23
CA SER A 119 20.07 3.71 -19.62
C SER A 119 21.26 3.20 -20.44
N PRO A 120 21.05 2.74 -21.69
CA PRO A 120 22.17 2.50 -22.59
C PRO A 120 22.97 3.80 -22.82
N PRO A 121 24.29 3.72 -23.07
CA PRO A 121 25.12 4.89 -23.38
C PRO A 121 24.71 5.57 -24.69
#